data_AF-A0A9D4R2X2-F1
#
_entry.id   AF-A0A9D4R2X2-F1
#
_cell.length_a   1.000
_cell.length_b   1.000
_cell.length_c   1.000
_cell.angle_alpha   90.00
_cell.angle_beta   90.00
_cell.angle_gamma   90.00
#
_symmetry.space_group_name_H-M   'P 1'
#
loop_
_entity.id
_entity.type
_entity.pdbx_description
1 polymer ?
#
loop_
_entity_poly.entity_id
_entity_poly.type
_entity_poly.pdbx_seq_one_letter_code
_entity_poly.pdbx_strand_id
1 'polypeptide(L)'
;MTEKDNEEKVVTAWYSAFKTGTDHDLWGQPVEAIDGYRRLSKQFQKCSSSDTNRFTDEQKKILGKISICLELRCKSLQNPGISEGISLDDLKKIGATLQNLVLQKAKDFPVDVLDAQLNSRERNSNDITDIENEEDRQPLRERGSLLPLPISFGGRPVLSIRIMKIGLKDAKQFIDPFISIYVKDNQGADLTSHQDTPVAKCKEDSSVVFNVDVHVQKTLDSLPPGYAVFFEFKHFKPKKDTTSTRCWAFMESDEIKEGPAVLELYKKPANFKRKNLQLLTVKPLYLHLKLSINT
;
A
#
# COMPACT_ATOMS: atom_id res chain seq x y z
N MET A 1 19.90 -18.61 36.63
CA MET A 1 19.47 -18.16 35.29
C MET A 1 17.99 -17.84 35.43
N THR A 2 17.61 -16.58 35.31
CA THR A 2 16.23 -16.14 35.57
C THR A 2 15.31 -16.55 34.42
N GLU A 3 14.00 -16.64 34.64
CA GLU A 3 13.03 -16.94 33.57
C GLU A 3 13.15 -15.96 32.39
N LYS A 4 13.46 -14.70 32.69
CA LYS A 4 13.72 -13.64 31.72
C LYS A 4 14.95 -13.90 30.84
N ASP A 5 16.04 -14.43 31.41
CA ASP A 5 17.24 -14.82 30.64
C ASP A 5 16.93 -15.99 29.67
N ASN A 6 15.94 -16.82 29.99
CA ASN A 6 15.49 -17.93 29.15
C ASN A 6 14.55 -17.46 28.02
N GLU A 7 13.77 -16.41 28.25
CA GLU A 7 12.96 -15.75 27.23
C GLU A 7 13.82 -15.02 26.18
N GLU A 8 14.81 -14.24 26.61
CA GLU A 8 15.71 -13.51 25.71
C GLU A 8 16.49 -14.46 24.78
N LYS A 9 16.95 -15.60 25.31
CA LYS A 9 17.63 -16.63 24.50
C LYS A 9 16.73 -17.21 23.43
N VAL A 10 15.47 -17.48 23.76
CA VAL A 10 14.52 -18.04 22.79
C VAL A 10 14.10 -17.01 21.74
N VAL A 11 13.88 -15.75 22.14
CA VAL A 11 13.60 -14.68 21.18
C VAL A 11 14.80 -14.42 20.26
N THR A 12 16.02 -14.50 20.77
CA THR A 12 17.25 -14.39 19.96
C THR A 12 17.36 -15.53 18.95
N ALA A 13 17.06 -16.78 19.36
CA ALA A 13 17.04 -17.92 18.45
C ALA A 13 15.97 -17.78 17.36
N TRP A 14 14.77 -17.31 17.72
CA TRP A 14 13.70 -17.00 16.77
C TRP A 14 14.08 -15.90 15.80
N TYR A 15 14.71 -14.83 16.27
CA TYR A 15 15.19 -13.75 15.41
C TYR A 15 16.26 -14.23 14.41
N SER A 16 17.18 -15.08 14.86
CA SER A 16 18.18 -15.69 13.98
C SER A 16 17.53 -16.54 12.88
N ALA A 17 16.60 -17.43 13.24
CA ALA A 17 15.86 -18.24 12.29
C ALA A 17 14.99 -17.40 11.34
N PHE A 18 14.41 -16.30 11.84
CA PHE A 18 13.64 -15.35 11.04
C PHE A 18 14.52 -14.69 9.98
N LYS A 19 15.72 -14.25 10.38
CA LYS A 19 16.70 -13.65 9.47
C LYS A 19 17.14 -14.63 8.39
N THR A 20 17.44 -15.88 8.76
CA THR A 20 17.75 -16.94 7.79
C THR A 20 16.62 -17.14 6.79
N GLY A 21 15.35 -17.13 7.23
CA GLY A 21 14.19 -17.20 6.33
C GLY A 21 14.13 -16.01 5.36
N THR A 22 14.38 -14.79 5.85
CA THR A 22 14.40 -13.59 4.99
C THR A 22 15.57 -13.54 4.02
N ASP A 23 16.70 -14.14 4.36
CA ASP A 23 17.87 -14.25 3.48
C ASP A 23 17.57 -15.23 2.34
N HIS A 24 16.98 -16.40 2.62
CA HIS A 24 16.52 -17.34 1.59
C HIS A 24 15.46 -16.71 0.67
N ASP A 25 14.50 -15.97 1.24
CA ASP A 25 13.48 -15.24 0.48
C ASP A 25 14.13 -14.21 -0.47
N LEU A 26 15.09 -13.44 0.04
CA LEU A 26 15.86 -12.45 -0.74
C LEU A 26 16.69 -13.09 -1.85
N TRP A 27 17.28 -14.27 -1.61
CA TRP A 27 18.08 -15.01 -2.58
C TRP A 27 17.25 -15.77 -3.62
N GLY A 28 15.91 -15.69 -3.55
CA GLY A 28 15.03 -16.40 -4.48
C GLY A 28 15.00 -17.91 -4.20
N GLN A 29 15.12 -18.31 -2.94
CA GLN A 29 15.02 -19.68 -2.45
C GLN A 29 13.67 -19.88 -1.73
N PRO A 30 12.54 -19.97 -2.47
CA PRO A 30 11.21 -19.93 -1.87
C PRO A 30 10.90 -21.17 -1.02
N VAL A 31 11.45 -22.35 -1.35
CA VAL A 31 11.19 -23.60 -0.62
C VAL A 31 11.77 -23.51 0.80
N GLU A 32 13.01 -23.08 0.91
CA GLU A 32 13.75 -22.90 2.16
C GLU A 32 13.18 -21.75 2.99
N ALA A 33 12.78 -20.65 2.34
CA ALA A 33 12.08 -19.55 3.00
C ALA A 33 10.74 -20.00 3.58
N ILE A 34 9.91 -20.71 2.80
CA ILE A 34 8.61 -21.23 3.24
C ILE A 34 8.75 -22.21 4.41
N ASP A 35 9.71 -23.14 4.36
CA ASP A 35 9.94 -24.08 5.47
C ASP A 35 10.33 -23.34 6.76
N GLY A 36 11.25 -22.38 6.65
CA GLY A 36 11.68 -21.54 7.76
C GLY A 36 10.54 -20.74 8.39
N TYR A 37 9.75 -20.05 7.56
CA TYR A 37 8.60 -19.26 8.01
C TYR A 37 7.48 -20.11 8.62
N ARG A 38 7.16 -21.27 8.04
CA ARG A 38 6.15 -22.19 8.61
C ARG A 38 6.56 -22.73 9.97
N ARG A 39 7.84 -23.09 10.13
CA ARG A 39 8.37 -23.58 11.41
C ARG A 39 8.25 -22.52 12.49
N LEU A 40 8.61 -21.27 12.17
CA LEU A 40 8.49 -20.14 13.09
C LEU A 40 7.03 -19.80 13.41
N SER A 41 6.15 -19.76 12.40
CA SER A 41 4.72 -19.49 12.61
C SER A 41 4.11 -20.47 13.61
N LYS A 42 4.36 -21.78 13.46
CA LYS A 42 3.86 -22.81 14.38
C LYS A 42 4.35 -22.60 15.82
N GLN A 43 5.60 -22.19 16.00
CA GLN A 43 6.15 -21.90 17.33
C GLN A 43 5.48 -20.67 17.96
N PHE A 44 5.24 -19.62 17.17
CA PHE A 44 4.56 -18.41 17.63
C PHE A 44 3.07 -18.65 17.93
N GLN A 45 2.34 -19.38 17.09
CA GLN A 45 0.96 -19.83 17.36
C GLN A 45 0.85 -20.59 18.67
N LYS A 46 1.78 -21.53 18.89
CA LYS A 46 1.83 -22.32 20.12
C LYS A 46 2.08 -21.43 21.34
N CYS A 47 2.92 -20.42 21.25
CA CYS A 47 3.18 -19.49 22.36
C CYS A 47 2.02 -18.50 22.58
N SER A 48 1.36 -18.07 21.50
CA SER A 48 0.22 -17.16 21.53
C SER A 48 -1.02 -17.81 22.16
N SER A 49 -1.23 -19.10 21.89
CA SER A 49 -2.39 -19.88 22.37
C SER A 49 -2.14 -20.68 23.65
N SER A 50 -0.94 -20.56 24.24
CA SER A 50 -0.58 -21.34 25.43
C SER A 50 -0.93 -20.60 26.71
N ASP A 51 -1.49 -21.33 27.68
CA ASP A 51 -1.74 -20.87 29.05
C ASP A 51 -0.46 -20.72 29.90
N THR A 52 0.72 -20.92 29.29
CA THR A 52 1.98 -20.71 29.99
C THR A 52 2.20 -19.22 30.26
N ASN A 53 2.65 -18.88 31.47
CA ASN A 53 3.01 -17.50 31.87
C ASN A 53 4.38 -17.05 31.31
N ARG A 54 4.89 -17.75 30.31
CA ARG A 54 6.20 -17.49 29.70
C ARG A 54 6.27 -16.14 28.97
N PHE A 55 5.14 -15.63 28.52
CA PHE A 55 5.04 -14.33 27.86
C PHE A 55 3.80 -13.62 28.39
N THR A 56 3.87 -12.30 28.47
CA THR A 56 2.71 -11.45 28.77
C THR A 56 1.66 -11.52 27.67
N ASP A 57 0.41 -11.18 27.98
CA ASP A 57 -0.68 -11.19 26.99
C ASP A 57 -0.39 -10.26 25.79
N GLU A 58 0.28 -9.14 26.03
CA GLU A 58 0.68 -8.23 24.95
C GLU A 58 1.74 -8.86 24.04
N GLN A 59 2.75 -9.53 24.62
CA GLN A 59 3.74 -10.26 23.84
C GLN A 59 3.11 -11.44 23.07
N LYS A 60 2.15 -12.14 23.66
CA LYS A 60 1.40 -13.21 22.99
C LYS A 60 0.57 -12.70 21.81
N LYS A 61 -0.03 -11.51 21.93
CA LYS A 61 -0.71 -10.83 20.81
C LYS A 61 0.26 -10.43 19.70
N ILE A 62 1.42 -9.88 20.04
CA ILE A 62 2.47 -9.55 19.07
C ILE A 62 2.94 -10.81 18.35
N LEU A 63 3.24 -11.90 19.07
CA LEU A 63 3.63 -13.18 18.47
C LEU A 63 2.55 -13.73 17.52
N GLY A 64 1.27 -13.63 17.89
CA GLY A 64 0.15 -14.00 17.02
C GLY A 64 0.13 -13.20 15.71
N LYS A 65 0.34 -11.88 15.80
CA LYS A 65 0.46 -11.00 14.62
C LYS A 65 1.63 -11.38 13.71
N ILE A 66 2.81 -11.64 14.28
CA ILE A 66 3.99 -12.08 13.52
C ILE A 66 3.73 -13.41 12.80
N SER A 67 3.10 -14.37 13.48
CA SER A 67 2.72 -15.66 12.89
C SER A 67 1.87 -15.48 11.64
N ILE A 68 0.83 -14.64 11.72
CA ILE A 68 -0.06 -14.37 10.59
C ILE A 68 0.74 -13.79 9.41
N CYS A 69 1.62 -12.82 9.68
CA CYS A 69 2.48 -12.21 8.65
C CYS A 69 3.37 -13.24 7.93
N LEU A 70 3.95 -14.19 8.68
CA LEU A 70 4.75 -15.28 8.13
C LEU A 70 3.93 -16.20 7.23
N GLU A 71 2.70 -16.56 7.64
CA GLU A 71 1.81 -17.41 6.85
C GLU A 71 1.35 -16.74 5.56
N LEU A 72 1.04 -15.45 5.62
CA LEU A 72 0.71 -14.65 4.45
C LEU A 72 1.89 -14.57 3.48
N ARG A 73 3.12 -14.39 3.97
CA ARG A 73 4.32 -14.44 3.11
C ARG A 73 4.51 -15.81 2.47
N CYS A 74 4.29 -16.90 3.21
CA CYS A 74 4.33 -18.25 2.63
C CYS A 74 3.36 -18.37 1.45
N LYS A 75 2.11 -17.88 1.60
CA LYS A 75 1.11 -17.91 0.53
C LYS A 75 1.56 -17.11 -0.70
N SER A 76 2.16 -15.94 -0.51
CA SER A 76 2.71 -15.12 -1.59
C SER A 76 3.87 -15.82 -2.32
N LEU A 77 4.78 -16.48 -1.58
CA LEU A 77 5.91 -17.22 -2.16
C LEU A 77 5.47 -18.48 -2.91
N GLN A 78 4.36 -19.11 -2.53
CA GLN A 78 3.81 -20.27 -3.22
C GLN A 78 3.09 -19.90 -4.53
N ASN A 79 2.68 -18.65 -4.69
CA ASN A 79 1.93 -18.17 -5.87
C ASN A 79 2.61 -16.94 -6.48
N PRO A 80 3.83 -17.08 -7.05
CA PRO A 80 4.54 -15.96 -7.65
C PRO A 80 3.78 -15.45 -8.87
N GLY A 81 3.14 -14.28 -8.74
CA GLY A 81 2.28 -13.68 -9.77
C GLY A 81 1.02 -13.03 -9.21
N ILE A 82 0.63 -13.39 -7.98
CA ILE A 82 -0.48 -12.75 -7.25
C ILE A 82 0.13 -11.71 -6.30
N SER A 83 -0.16 -10.42 -6.55
CA SER A 83 0.31 -9.31 -5.70
C SER A 83 -0.56 -9.16 -4.45
N GLU A 84 -0.74 -10.24 -3.69
CA GLU A 84 -1.50 -10.28 -2.44
C GLU A 84 -0.66 -10.93 -1.33
N GLY A 85 -0.82 -10.42 -0.10
CA GLY A 85 -0.12 -10.88 1.09
C GLY A 85 0.97 -9.92 1.56
N ILE A 86 1.97 -10.44 2.28
CA ILE A 86 3.01 -9.62 2.92
C ILE A 86 4.24 -9.53 2.02
N SER A 87 4.71 -8.31 1.76
CA SER A 87 5.96 -8.08 1.03
C SER A 87 7.17 -8.46 1.88
N LEU A 88 8.31 -8.77 1.24
CA LEU A 88 9.56 -9.03 1.95
C LEU A 88 10.02 -7.80 2.76
N ASP A 89 9.79 -6.59 2.25
CA ASP A 89 10.14 -5.36 2.94
C ASP A 89 9.28 -5.12 4.18
N ASP A 90 7.98 -5.44 4.13
CA ASP A 90 7.12 -5.41 5.31
C ASP A 90 7.51 -6.48 6.32
N LEU A 91 7.89 -7.66 5.85
CA LEU A 91 8.39 -8.71 6.72
C LEU A 91 9.68 -8.26 7.45
N LYS A 92 10.63 -7.64 6.74
CA LYS A 92 11.87 -7.12 7.36
C LYS A 92 11.59 -6.08 8.46
N LYS A 93 10.55 -5.24 8.32
CA LYS A 93 10.16 -4.29 9.38
C LYS A 93 9.71 -4.99 10.66
N ILE A 94 9.11 -6.17 10.56
CA ILE A 94 8.68 -6.99 11.72
C ILE A 94 9.86 -7.54 12.51
N GLY A 95 11.04 -7.70 11.90
CA GLY A 95 12.24 -8.21 12.56
C GLY A 95 12.62 -7.41 13.81
N ALA A 96 12.51 -6.08 13.76
CA ALA A 96 12.78 -5.21 14.90
C ALA A 96 11.76 -5.41 16.04
N THR A 97 10.50 -5.69 15.72
CA THR A 97 9.45 -5.98 16.71
C THR A 97 9.68 -7.31 17.40
N LEU A 98 10.10 -8.34 16.65
CA LEU A 98 10.48 -9.64 17.22
C LEU A 98 11.68 -9.49 18.16
N GLN A 99 12.73 -8.77 17.74
CA GLN A 99 13.94 -8.58 18.53
C GLN A 99 13.67 -7.79 19.83
N ASN A 100 12.72 -6.85 19.82
CA ASN A 100 12.36 -6.03 20.98
C ASN A 100 11.24 -6.61 21.86
N LEU A 101 10.80 -7.84 21.61
CA LEU A 101 9.65 -8.46 22.27
C LEU A 101 9.81 -8.55 23.80
N VAL A 102 10.99 -8.94 24.29
CA VAL A 102 11.25 -9.13 25.73
C VAL A 102 11.58 -7.82 26.46
N LEU A 103 12.07 -6.81 25.72
CA LEU A 103 12.54 -5.55 26.30
C LEU A 103 11.40 -4.55 26.59
N GLN A 104 10.13 -4.90 26.35
CA GLN A 104 8.96 -4.01 26.45
C GLN A 104 9.13 -2.66 25.72
N LYS A 105 10.00 -2.62 24.70
CA LYS A 105 10.25 -1.45 23.85
C LYS A 105 9.46 -1.48 22.54
N ALA A 106 8.69 -2.53 22.29
CA ALA A 106 7.82 -2.61 21.12
C ALA A 106 6.65 -1.62 21.28
N LYS A 107 6.87 -0.38 20.83
CA LYS A 107 5.79 0.58 20.58
C LYS A 107 5.34 0.37 19.13
N ASP A 108 4.09 -0.06 19.00
CA ASP A 108 3.34 -0.27 17.77
C ASP A 108 3.84 -1.41 16.86
N PHE A 109 2.90 -2.25 16.42
CA PHE A 109 3.19 -3.34 15.48
C PHE A 109 3.33 -2.75 14.06
N PRO A 110 4.43 -2.98 13.33
CA PRO A 110 4.82 -2.15 12.20
C PRO A 110 4.07 -2.43 10.90
N VAL A 111 3.11 -3.37 10.92
CA VAL A 111 2.37 -3.83 9.76
C VAL A 111 0.89 -3.99 10.12
N ASP A 112 -0.02 -3.53 9.25
CA ASP A 112 -1.44 -3.77 9.45
C ASP A 112 -1.79 -5.22 9.09
N VAL A 113 -1.93 -6.05 10.13
CA VAL A 113 -2.24 -7.47 9.98
C VAL A 113 -3.66 -7.69 9.49
N LEU A 114 -4.60 -6.79 9.82
CA LEU A 114 -5.99 -6.93 9.41
C LEU A 114 -6.14 -6.64 7.92
N ASP A 115 -5.48 -5.61 7.41
CA ASP A 115 -5.42 -5.31 5.98
C ASP A 115 -4.76 -6.45 5.20
N ALA A 116 -3.61 -6.96 5.68
CA ALA A 116 -2.94 -8.09 5.07
C ALA A 116 -3.79 -9.38 5.07
N GLN A 117 -4.60 -9.59 6.11
CA GLN A 117 -5.55 -10.70 6.19
C GLN A 117 -6.75 -10.53 5.26
N LEU A 118 -7.33 -9.33 5.16
CA LEU A 118 -8.48 -9.04 4.29
C LEU A 118 -8.10 -9.24 2.82
N ASN A 119 -6.92 -8.75 2.43
CA ASN A 119 -6.34 -9.00 1.10
C ASN A 119 -6.11 -10.49 0.81
N SER A 120 -6.02 -11.35 1.84
CA SER A 120 -5.91 -12.81 1.69
C SER A 120 -7.23 -13.58 1.82
N ARG A 121 -8.28 -12.93 2.36
CA ARG A 121 -9.58 -13.52 2.68
C ARG A 121 -10.63 -13.28 1.60
N GLU A 122 -10.52 -12.21 0.80
CA GLU A 122 -11.44 -11.91 -0.32
C GLU A 122 -11.49 -13.00 -1.42
N ARG A 123 -10.71 -14.09 -1.31
CA ARG A 123 -10.79 -15.26 -2.20
C ARG A 123 -10.95 -16.62 -1.51
N ASN A 124 -11.17 -16.67 -0.19
CA ASN A 124 -11.31 -17.95 0.54
C ASN A 124 -12.74 -18.22 1.07
N SER A 125 -13.78 -17.61 0.51
CA SER A 125 -15.14 -18.15 0.66
C SER A 125 -15.47 -19.07 -0.51
N ASN A 126 -14.98 -20.30 -0.47
CA ASN A 126 -15.51 -21.39 -1.27
C ASN A 126 -15.31 -22.67 -0.46
N ASP A 127 -16.22 -22.92 0.47
CA ASP A 127 -16.58 -24.29 0.80
C ASP A 127 -17.70 -24.67 -0.19
N ILE A 128 -17.35 -25.52 -1.15
CA ILE A 128 -18.19 -26.45 -1.92
C ILE A 128 -19.36 -25.85 -2.73
N THR A 129 -19.18 -25.70 -4.05
CA THR A 129 -19.75 -26.58 -5.10
C THR A 129 -19.31 -26.08 -6.47
N ASP A 130 -18.90 -27.02 -7.32
CA ASP A 130 -18.69 -26.85 -8.76
C ASP A 130 -19.87 -26.12 -9.42
N ILE A 131 -19.59 -25.03 -10.14
CA ILE A 131 -20.20 -24.67 -11.43
C ILE A 131 -19.23 -23.67 -12.08
N GLU A 132 -18.66 -24.08 -13.20
CA GLU A 132 -17.90 -23.26 -14.13
C GLU A 132 -18.75 -22.06 -14.56
N ASN A 133 -18.30 -20.84 -14.28
CA ASN A 133 -18.75 -19.63 -14.97
C ASN A 133 -17.52 -18.82 -15.37
N GLU A 134 -17.06 -19.09 -16.60
CA GLU A 134 -16.00 -18.42 -17.35
C GLU A 134 -16.38 -16.97 -17.77
N GLU A 135 -17.01 -16.17 -16.90
CA GLU A 135 -17.45 -14.80 -17.26
C GLU A 135 -16.94 -13.67 -16.36
N ASP A 136 -16.23 -13.94 -15.25
CA ASP A 136 -15.89 -12.87 -14.27
C ASP A 136 -14.39 -12.55 -14.13
N ARG A 137 -13.59 -12.80 -15.18
CA ARG A 137 -12.19 -12.34 -15.25
C ARG A 137 -12.10 -10.93 -15.83
N GLN A 138 -12.63 -9.93 -15.11
CA GLN A 138 -12.27 -8.53 -15.40
C GLN A 138 -10.77 -8.33 -15.11
N PRO A 139 -9.98 -7.76 -16.04
CA PRO A 139 -8.55 -7.59 -15.83
C PRO A 139 -8.29 -6.68 -14.62
N LEU A 140 -7.35 -7.06 -13.74
CA LEU A 140 -6.96 -6.35 -12.50
C LEU A 140 -6.77 -4.82 -12.67
N ARG A 141 -6.42 -4.36 -13.89
CA ARG A 141 -6.28 -2.94 -14.24
C ARG A 141 -7.58 -2.14 -14.09
N GLU A 142 -8.74 -2.76 -14.23
CA GLU A 142 -10.03 -2.04 -14.18
C GLU A 142 -10.39 -1.57 -12.76
N ARG A 143 -9.97 -2.31 -11.73
CA ARG A 143 -10.30 -2.00 -10.32
C ARG A 143 -9.43 -0.90 -9.70
N GLY A 144 -8.21 -0.68 -10.20
CA GLY A 144 -7.25 0.22 -9.54
C GLY A 144 -6.65 -0.39 -8.26
N SER A 145 -5.94 0.43 -7.48
CA SER A 145 -5.25 0.07 -6.24
C SER A 145 -5.47 1.10 -5.12
N LEU A 146 -6.62 1.77 -5.13
CA LEU A 146 -7.01 2.70 -4.07
C LEU A 146 -7.14 1.97 -2.73
N LEU A 147 -6.61 2.58 -1.69
CA LEU A 147 -6.62 2.05 -0.33
C LEU A 147 -7.71 2.73 0.51
N PRO A 148 -8.26 2.06 1.53
CA PRO A 148 -9.26 2.64 2.41
C PRO A 148 -8.72 3.86 3.18
N LEU A 149 -9.63 4.64 3.77
CA LEU A 149 -9.27 5.74 4.65
C LEU A 149 -8.46 5.19 5.85
N PRO A 150 -7.24 5.67 6.10
CA PRO A 150 -6.45 5.27 7.26
C PRO A 150 -7.16 5.58 8.58
N ILE A 151 -7.01 4.71 9.56
CA ILE A 151 -7.48 4.96 10.93
C ILE A 151 -6.62 6.09 11.51
N SER A 152 -7.25 7.23 11.79
CA SER A 152 -6.61 8.33 12.51
C SER A 152 -6.31 7.91 13.95
N PHE A 153 -5.03 7.79 14.29
CA PHE A 153 -4.60 7.53 15.67
C PHE A 153 -4.40 8.85 16.40
N GLY A 154 -5.19 9.09 17.43
CA GLY A 154 -5.07 10.26 18.30
C GLY A 154 -5.58 11.58 17.71
N GLY A 155 -6.56 11.53 16.80
CA GLY A 155 -7.20 12.73 16.23
C GLY A 155 -6.34 13.48 15.21
N ARG A 156 -5.32 12.80 14.65
CA ARG A 156 -4.37 13.43 13.73
C ARG A 156 -4.94 13.51 12.32
N PRO A 157 -4.80 14.66 11.64
CA PRO A 157 -5.44 14.89 10.36
C PRO A 157 -4.92 13.95 9.26
N VAL A 158 -5.85 13.38 8.49
CA VAL A 158 -5.61 12.57 7.28
C VAL A 158 -6.32 13.22 6.10
N LEU A 159 -5.58 13.41 5.00
CA LEU A 159 -6.11 14.00 3.78
C LEU A 159 -6.86 12.98 2.92
N SER A 160 -8.10 13.30 2.60
CA SER A 160 -8.88 12.65 1.53
C SER A 160 -9.05 13.58 0.35
N ILE A 161 -8.90 13.06 -0.84
CA ILE A 161 -8.94 13.81 -2.09
C ILE A 161 -9.97 13.15 -2.99
N ARG A 162 -11.07 13.84 -3.26
CA ARG A 162 -12.01 13.42 -4.29
C ARG A 162 -11.53 13.89 -5.65
N ILE A 163 -11.13 12.97 -6.50
CA ILE A 163 -10.79 13.22 -7.90
C ILE A 163 -12.11 13.29 -8.68
N MET A 164 -12.52 14.49 -9.07
CA MET A 164 -13.80 14.68 -9.75
C MET A 164 -13.66 14.40 -11.24
N LYS A 165 -12.87 15.22 -11.94
CA LYS A 165 -12.63 15.12 -13.38
C LYS A 165 -11.33 15.78 -13.78
N ILE A 166 -10.83 15.43 -14.96
CA ILE A 166 -9.70 16.09 -15.60
C ILE A 166 -10.09 16.62 -16.98
N GLY A 167 -9.82 17.89 -17.23
CA GLY A 167 -10.07 18.54 -18.52
C GLY A 167 -8.95 18.23 -19.52
N LEU A 168 -9.30 17.67 -20.69
CA LEU A 168 -8.36 17.34 -21.76
C LEU A 168 -9.05 17.55 -23.12
N LYS A 169 -8.33 18.14 -24.09
CA LYS A 169 -8.89 18.46 -25.43
C LYS A 169 -9.47 17.23 -26.16
N ASP A 170 -8.88 16.06 -25.95
CA ASP A 170 -9.18 14.83 -26.69
C ASP A 170 -9.66 13.71 -25.75
N ALA A 171 -10.44 14.06 -24.72
CA ALA A 171 -10.78 13.17 -23.61
C ALA A 171 -11.34 11.80 -24.05
N LYS A 172 -12.20 11.77 -25.09
CA LYS A 172 -12.80 10.53 -25.60
C LYS A 172 -11.80 9.53 -26.19
N GLN A 173 -10.66 10.02 -26.71
CA GLN A 173 -9.66 9.19 -27.40
C GLN A 173 -8.82 8.34 -26.45
N PHE A 174 -8.81 8.65 -25.15
CA PHE A 174 -8.07 7.87 -24.18
C PHE A 174 -8.76 6.53 -23.91
N ILE A 175 -8.00 5.46 -24.06
CA ILE A 175 -8.42 4.09 -23.78
C ILE A 175 -7.94 3.73 -22.38
N ASP A 176 -8.85 3.17 -21.59
CA ASP A 176 -8.66 2.81 -20.19
C ASP A 176 -7.92 3.88 -19.37
N PRO A 177 -8.44 5.13 -19.34
CA PRO A 177 -7.78 6.20 -18.63
C PRO A 177 -7.89 6.00 -17.11
N PHE A 178 -6.77 6.19 -16.41
CA PHE A 178 -6.72 6.19 -14.95
C PHE A 178 -5.74 7.24 -14.44
N ILE A 179 -5.77 7.54 -13.14
CA ILE A 179 -4.80 8.43 -12.50
C ILE A 179 -3.98 7.64 -11.48
N SER A 180 -2.66 7.78 -11.54
CA SER A 180 -1.76 7.33 -10.47
C SER A 180 -1.48 8.49 -9.52
N ILE A 181 -1.61 8.24 -8.22
CA ILE A 181 -1.42 9.21 -7.15
C ILE A 181 -0.16 8.85 -6.36
N TYR A 182 0.72 9.83 -6.20
CA TYR A 182 1.98 9.68 -5.45
C TYR A 182 2.07 10.73 -4.35
N VAL A 183 2.67 10.37 -3.23
CA VAL A 183 3.06 11.33 -2.18
C VAL A 183 4.58 11.29 -2.10
N LYS A 184 5.24 12.40 -2.41
CA LYS A 184 6.70 12.45 -2.54
C LYS A 184 7.29 13.62 -1.77
N ASP A 185 8.53 13.47 -1.34
CA ASP A 185 9.28 14.53 -0.66
C ASP A 185 9.82 15.59 -1.64
N ASN A 186 10.63 16.52 -1.13
CA ASN A 186 11.24 17.59 -1.94
C ASN A 186 12.32 17.09 -2.92
N GLN A 187 12.83 15.87 -2.75
CA GLN A 187 13.77 15.22 -3.67
C GLN A 187 13.07 14.31 -4.69
N GLY A 188 11.75 14.12 -4.56
CA GLY A 188 10.94 13.25 -5.39
C GLY A 188 10.94 11.78 -4.97
N ALA A 189 11.42 11.46 -3.77
CA ALA A 189 11.36 10.12 -3.20
C ALA A 189 9.96 9.82 -2.66
N ASP A 190 9.52 8.57 -2.81
CA ASP A 190 8.20 8.12 -2.37
C ASP A 190 8.09 8.09 -0.84
N LEU A 191 7.03 8.70 -0.32
CA LEU A 191 6.70 8.70 1.10
C LEU A 191 5.67 7.63 1.45
N THR A 192 4.92 7.16 0.47
CA THR A 192 3.94 6.05 0.55
C THR A 192 3.96 5.25 -0.74
N SER A 193 3.38 4.05 -0.74
CA SER A 193 3.02 3.38 -1.99
C SER A 193 2.08 4.26 -2.81
N HIS A 194 2.26 4.25 -4.13
CA HIS A 194 1.35 4.94 -5.03
C HIS A 194 0.04 4.16 -5.15
N GLN A 195 -1.03 4.89 -5.44
CA GLN A 195 -2.37 4.33 -5.63
C GLN A 195 -2.86 4.67 -7.02
N ASP A 196 -3.53 3.73 -7.68
CA ASP A 196 -4.13 3.93 -8.99
C ASP A 196 -5.65 3.98 -8.85
N THR A 197 -6.29 4.97 -9.47
CA THR A 197 -7.74 4.95 -9.59
C THR A 197 -8.20 3.75 -10.42
N PRO A 198 -9.45 3.30 -10.25
CA PRO A 198 -10.11 2.50 -11.27
C PRO A 198 -10.06 3.19 -12.63
N VAL A 199 -10.25 2.42 -13.69
CA VAL A 199 -10.39 2.96 -15.05
C VAL A 199 -11.66 3.82 -15.11
N ALA A 200 -11.52 5.06 -15.57
CA ALA A 200 -12.65 5.96 -15.74
C ALA A 200 -13.51 5.53 -16.93
N LYS A 201 -14.76 5.18 -16.63
CA LYS A 201 -15.76 4.76 -17.63
C LYS A 201 -16.49 5.95 -18.26
N CYS A 202 -16.56 7.09 -17.57
CA CYS A 202 -17.29 8.28 -18.02
C CYS A 202 -16.35 9.27 -18.73
N LYS A 203 -16.56 9.48 -20.03
CA LYS A 203 -15.79 10.41 -20.87
C LYS A 203 -16.72 11.37 -21.59
N GLU A 204 -16.53 12.65 -21.33
CA GLU A 204 -17.19 13.77 -22.01
C GLU A 204 -16.31 14.27 -23.17
N ASP A 205 -16.78 15.26 -23.95
CA ASP A 205 -16.01 15.79 -25.09
C ASP A 205 -14.66 16.39 -24.68
N SER A 206 -14.61 17.04 -23.52
CA SER A 206 -13.41 17.74 -23.02
C SER A 206 -12.98 17.33 -21.62
N SER A 207 -13.57 16.26 -21.05
CA SER A 207 -13.25 15.79 -19.70
C SER A 207 -13.31 14.27 -19.58
N VAL A 208 -12.46 13.72 -18.72
CA VAL A 208 -12.62 12.36 -18.17
C VAL A 208 -13.07 12.48 -16.72
N VAL A 209 -14.17 11.82 -16.37
CA VAL A 209 -14.82 11.91 -15.05
C VAL A 209 -14.48 10.66 -14.23
N PHE A 210 -14.04 10.88 -12.99
CA PHE A 210 -13.59 9.86 -12.05
C PHE A 210 -14.54 9.71 -10.86
N ASN A 211 -14.86 10.82 -10.19
CA ASN A 211 -15.68 10.89 -8.99
C ASN A 211 -15.30 9.87 -7.90
N VAL A 212 -14.00 9.64 -7.72
CA VAL A 212 -13.46 8.65 -6.78
C VAL A 212 -12.65 9.35 -5.68
N ASP A 213 -12.71 8.79 -4.47
CA ASP A 213 -11.94 9.26 -3.33
C ASP A 213 -10.61 8.51 -3.22
N VAL A 214 -9.53 9.24 -3.00
CA VAL A 214 -8.20 8.69 -2.66
C VAL A 214 -7.76 9.24 -1.31
N HIS A 215 -7.18 8.37 -0.49
CA HIS A 215 -6.76 8.72 0.86
C HIS A 215 -5.24 8.67 0.98
N VAL A 216 -4.64 9.75 1.48
CA VAL A 216 -3.21 9.77 1.78
C VAL A 216 -2.95 8.82 2.93
N GLN A 217 -2.10 7.81 2.71
CA GLN A 217 -1.87 6.70 3.65
C GLN A 217 -0.92 7.07 4.80
N LYS A 218 -0.90 8.34 5.19
CA LYS A 218 -0.13 8.94 6.29
C LYS A 218 -0.89 10.13 6.86
N THR A 219 -0.70 10.39 8.16
CA THR A 219 -1.20 11.62 8.78
C THR A 219 -0.40 12.81 8.27
N LEU A 220 -1.05 13.97 8.09
CA LEU A 220 -0.41 15.17 7.54
C LEU A 220 0.80 15.60 8.38
N ASP A 221 0.68 15.52 9.71
CA ASP A 221 1.76 15.89 10.65
C ASP A 221 2.99 14.97 10.57
N SER A 222 2.84 13.77 10.01
CA SER A 222 3.96 12.82 9.87
C SER A 222 4.76 13.02 8.58
N LEU A 223 4.28 13.84 7.66
CA LEU A 223 4.92 14.09 6.38
C LEU A 223 6.03 15.16 6.54
N PRO A 224 7.20 14.97 5.91
CA PRO A 224 8.31 15.90 6.03
C PRO A 224 8.00 17.23 5.30
N PRO A 225 8.52 18.37 5.76
CA PRO A 225 8.33 19.65 5.09
C PRO A 225 8.69 19.62 3.60
N GLY A 226 7.85 20.26 2.77
CA GLY A 226 8.05 20.33 1.32
C GLY A 226 7.65 19.06 0.56
N TYR A 227 6.86 18.19 1.17
CA TYR A 227 6.17 17.12 0.44
C TYR A 227 5.13 17.68 -0.53
N ALA A 228 4.78 16.90 -1.54
CA ALA A 228 3.70 17.20 -2.47
C ALA A 228 2.94 15.94 -2.87
N VAL A 229 1.68 16.12 -3.24
CA VAL A 229 0.84 15.05 -3.82
C VAL A 229 0.83 15.22 -5.33
N PHE A 230 1.15 14.16 -6.06
CA PHE A 230 1.25 14.15 -7.52
C PHE A 230 0.15 13.27 -8.13
N PHE A 231 -0.31 13.68 -9.31
CA PHE A 231 -1.34 12.99 -10.08
C PHE A 231 -0.82 12.80 -11.50
N GLU A 232 -0.63 11.56 -11.94
CA GLU A 232 -0.30 11.25 -13.33
C GLU A 232 -1.51 10.68 -14.04
N PHE A 233 -2.00 11.38 -15.07
CA PHE A 233 -3.02 10.82 -15.95
C PHE A 233 -2.39 9.87 -16.96
N LYS A 234 -2.85 8.62 -16.95
CA LYS A 234 -2.35 7.53 -17.78
C LYS A 234 -3.47 6.97 -18.65
N HIS A 235 -3.10 6.41 -19.80
CA HIS A 235 -4.00 5.72 -20.71
C HIS A 235 -3.24 4.63 -21.46
N PHE A 236 -3.98 3.63 -21.91
CA PHE A 236 -3.45 2.57 -22.76
C PHE A 236 -3.27 3.05 -24.21
N LYS A 237 -2.15 2.66 -24.83
CA LYS A 237 -1.84 2.94 -26.24
C LYS A 237 -1.82 1.62 -27.02
N PRO A 238 -2.90 1.26 -27.74
CA PRO A 238 -3.00 -0.03 -28.44
C PRO A 238 -1.86 -0.27 -29.42
N LYS A 239 -1.48 0.75 -30.19
CA LYS A 239 -0.38 0.66 -31.17
C LYS A 239 0.98 0.34 -30.55
N LYS A 240 1.16 0.58 -29.26
CA LYS A 240 2.43 0.38 -28.53
C LYS A 240 2.30 -0.68 -27.44
N ASP A 241 1.13 -1.30 -27.31
CA ASP A 241 0.76 -2.24 -26.26
C ASP A 241 1.28 -1.84 -24.87
N THR A 242 1.08 -0.57 -24.50
CA THR A 242 1.66 -0.02 -23.27
C THR A 242 0.83 1.10 -22.68
N THR A 243 0.86 1.22 -21.36
CA THR A 243 0.29 2.35 -20.62
C THR A 243 1.27 3.52 -20.64
N SER A 244 0.79 4.71 -20.96
CA SER A 244 1.63 5.91 -21.05
C SER A 244 1.04 7.08 -20.27
N THR A 245 1.84 7.74 -19.46
CA THR A 245 1.51 9.06 -18.91
C THR A 245 1.25 10.04 -20.05
N ARG A 246 0.13 10.77 -20.00
CA ARG A 246 -0.20 11.85 -20.94
C ARG A 246 0.26 13.20 -20.42
N CYS A 247 -0.01 13.44 -19.15
CA CYS A 247 0.24 14.67 -18.41
C CYS A 247 0.20 14.37 -16.91
N TRP A 248 0.60 15.35 -16.13
CA TRP A 248 0.65 15.23 -14.68
C TRP A 248 0.29 16.57 -14.01
N ALA A 249 -0.11 16.52 -12.76
CA ALA A 249 -0.37 17.66 -11.89
C ALA A 249 0.23 17.37 -10.52
N PHE A 250 0.39 18.39 -9.70
CA PHE A 250 0.78 18.22 -8.30
C PHE A 250 0.19 19.34 -7.45
N MET A 251 0.16 19.10 -6.14
CA MET A 251 -0.27 20.06 -5.12
C MET A 251 0.76 20.06 -4.00
N GLU A 252 1.28 21.23 -3.65
CA GLU A 252 2.24 21.37 -2.56
C GLU A 252 1.57 21.33 -1.18
N SER A 253 2.35 21.05 -0.13
CA SER A 253 1.80 20.85 1.22
C SER A 253 1.07 22.08 1.78
N ASP A 254 1.49 23.29 1.41
CA ASP A 254 0.90 24.56 1.83
C ASP A 254 -0.36 24.96 1.04
N GLU A 255 -0.61 24.29 -0.08
CA GLU A 255 -1.83 24.44 -0.88
C GLU A 255 -2.99 23.58 -0.36
N ILE A 256 -2.71 22.62 0.53
CA ILE A 256 -3.72 21.72 1.11
C ILE A 256 -4.63 22.50 2.05
N LYS A 257 -5.87 22.71 1.60
CA LYS A 257 -6.95 23.37 2.36
C LYS A 257 -8.25 22.64 2.12
N GLU A 258 -9.11 22.56 3.13
CA GLU A 258 -10.42 21.94 2.98
C GLU A 258 -11.25 22.66 1.91
N GLY A 259 -11.90 21.89 1.03
CA GLY A 259 -12.75 22.42 -0.03
C GLY A 259 -12.28 22.12 -1.45
N PRO A 260 -12.81 22.83 -2.46
CA PRO A 260 -12.49 22.60 -3.86
C PRO A 260 -11.07 23.09 -4.21
N ALA A 261 -10.37 22.32 -5.05
CA ALA A 261 -9.07 22.67 -5.60
C ALA A 261 -9.03 22.39 -7.11
N VAL A 262 -8.27 23.21 -7.85
CA VAL A 262 -8.04 23.03 -9.28
C VAL A 262 -6.54 23.11 -9.55
N LEU A 263 -6.02 22.13 -10.30
CA LEU A 263 -4.60 22.06 -10.61
C LEU A 263 -4.38 22.14 -12.11
N GLU A 264 -3.40 22.94 -12.53
CA GLU A 264 -2.92 22.95 -13.90
C GLU A 264 -2.25 21.62 -14.29
N LEU A 265 -2.23 21.36 -15.59
CA LEU A 265 -1.67 20.15 -16.16
C LEU A 265 -0.32 20.44 -16.81
N TYR A 266 0.65 19.58 -16.56
CA TYR A 266 2.01 19.66 -17.07
C TYR A 266 2.30 18.56 -18.09
N LYS A 267 3.19 18.85 -19.04
CA LYS A 267 3.69 17.88 -20.01
C LYS A 267 4.58 16.85 -19.32
N LYS A 268 4.47 15.61 -19.77
CA LYS A 268 5.41 14.54 -19.40
C LYS A 268 6.83 14.82 -19.92
N PRO A 269 7.87 14.19 -19.34
CA PRO A 269 7.83 13.31 -18.17
C PRO A 269 7.51 14.08 -16.88
N ALA A 270 6.94 13.40 -15.88
CA ALA A 270 6.73 13.99 -14.57
C ALA A 270 8.07 14.34 -13.92
N ASN A 271 8.20 15.55 -13.37
CA ASN A 271 9.36 15.94 -12.59
C ASN A 271 8.96 16.09 -11.13
N PHE A 272 9.22 15.06 -10.34
CA PHE A 272 8.85 15.03 -8.93
C PHE A 272 9.64 16.00 -8.05
N LYS A 273 10.71 16.63 -8.56
CA LYS A 273 11.40 17.76 -7.92
C LYS A 273 10.78 19.12 -8.24
N ARG A 274 9.73 19.15 -9.08
CA ARG A 274 8.94 20.35 -9.42
C ARG A 274 9.76 21.47 -10.09
N LYS A 275 10.83 21.10 -10.81
CA LYS A 275 11.69 22.03 -11.55
C LYS A 275 11.35 22.03 -13.04
N ASN A 276 11.56 23.17 -13.71
CA ASN A 276 11.41 23.31 -15.17
C ASN A 276 10.05 22.82 -15.69
N LEU A 277 8.99 23.24 -15.03
CA LEU A 277 7.62 22.84 -15.34
C LEU A 277 7.18 23.38 -16.71
N GLN A 278 6.59 22.50 -17.53
CA GLN A 278 6.05 22.86 -18.84
C GLN A 278 4.55 22.64 -18.87
N LEU A 279 3.77 23.71 -18.95
CA LEU A 279 2.31 23.62 -19.06
C LEU A 279 1.90 22.79 -20.28
N LEU A 280 0.95 21.87 -20.07
CA LEU A 280 0.31 21.09 -21.12
C LEU A 280 -0.50 22.00 -22.05
N THR A 281 -1.21 22.96 -21.46
CA THR A 281 -2.06 23.91 -22.17
C THR A 281 -2.30 25.17 -21.34
N VAL A 282 -2.57 26.28 -22.04
CA VAL A 282 -3.04 27.54 -21.44
C VAL A 282 -4.56 27.67 -21.45
N LYS A 283 -5.27 26.72 -22.07
CA LYS A 283 -6.73 26.66 -22.04
C LYS A 283 -7.21 26.31 -20.62
N PRO A 284 -8.44 26.69 -20.22
CA PRO A 284 -8.98 26.39 -18.90
C PRO A 284 -9.37 24.91 -18.76
N LEU A 285 -8.36 24.03 -18.77
CA LEU A 285 -8.46 22.58 -18.68
C LEU A 285 -7.60 22.13 -17.51
N TYR A 286 -8.26 21.72 -16.43
CA TYR A 286 -7.63 21.47 -15.12
C TYR A 286 -7.96 20.09 -14.59
N LEU A 287 -7.20 19.64 -13.59
CA LEU A 287 -7.64 18.56 -12.70
C LEU A 287 -8.49 19.18 -11.58
N HIS A 288 -9.73 18.72 -11.45
CA HIS A 288 -10.68 19.19 -10.44
C HIS A 288 -10.73 18.23 -9.26
N LEU A 289 -10.46 18.76 -8.07
CA LEU A 289 -10.39 18.03 -6.81
C LEU A 289 -11.33 18.63 -5.77
N LYS A 290 -11.72 17.82 -4.78
CA LYS A 290 -12.27 18.30 -3.51
C LYS A 290 -11.50 17.66 -2.36
N LEU A 291 -10.94 18.48 -1.48
CA LEU A 291 -10.11 18.07 -0.36
C LEU A 291 -10.94 18.04 0.92
N SER A 292 -10.77 16.98 1.71
CA SER A 292 -11.34 16.83 3.04
C SER A 292 -10.24 16.45 4.03
N ILE A 293 -10.18 17.13 5.17
CA ILE A 293 -9.23 16.84 6.24
C ILE A 293 -10.01 16.12 7.33
N ASN A 294 -9.73 14.83 7.52
CA ASN A 294 -10.43 13.98 8.48
C ASN A 294 -9.57 13.85 9.74
N THR A 295 -10.17 13.99 10.93
CA THR A 295 -9.48 13.87 12.23
C THR A 295 -9.98 12.67 13.00
#